data_AF-A0A971AL62-F1
#
_entry.id   AF-A0A971AL62-F1
#
_cell.length_a   1.000
_cell.length_b   1.000
_cell.length_c   1.000
_cell.angle_alpha   90.00
_cell.angle_beta   90.00
_cell.angle_gamma   90.00
#
_symmetry.space_group_name_H-M   'P 1'
#
loop_
_entity.id
_entity.type
_entity.pdbx_description
1 polymer ?
#
loop_
_entity_poly.entity_id
_entity_poly.type
_entity_poly.pdbx_seq_one_letter_code
_entity_poly.pdbx_strand_id
1 'polypeptide(L)'
;MIFDPMKKHRNVHYRTWGLWLLVLCLSLPTIVFAESEGLDALKVTKTDMQYAVDFSYLQTVAPNSIAWLYQPKTTINQPVMFCDNPDYYLRRQFNDHRSSNGSIFMTGEGVPDFSDPLITLYGRNCLDYSLFGSLSYYQEDAYYQENPILHLITPQGDYQLDVFAGIRTKLDDWDVSQIPATSLLTDALPGLLERSFIKPNPSSLPVEGDAWAILSTEPYEAYGNRYVIYARKRPIDYQTSEIAYVNQLEMDSRITLNDFVSVDNVGSWMLYAQNDLLWKKLTFEIQTSSRRRPFVDGGCGPTAVAMAIANLVEKEELTKLSAFASSPLGYRFCSCSINDYWCSGKHLTYQLNTADEYFRYLPIVVANFATGNNIWGIQGRVDGYGTSMRYLEDLCSIFDISVTQTAHVSDALTFLQSENTIAVACTSGYSSPFTKASHFLVLAGVDDEYLYVLDPMRRETYEALDRNSYLEIIVPGLVRIKLKDTTQCNLYPIYQLQKNSAS
;
A
#
# COMPACT_ATOMS: atom_id res chain seq x y z
N MET A 1 56.82 83.82 8.17
CA MET A 1 57.87 83.97 7.13
C MET A 1 58.99 83.00 7.51
N ILE A 2 59.17 81.91 6.76
CA ILE A 2 60.26 81.70 5.78
C ILE A 2 61.58 81.40 6.53
N PHE A 3 62.31 80.29 6.35
CA PHE A 3 62.30 79.19 5.39
C PHE A 3 63.17 78.02 5.95
N ASP A 4 62.97 76.85 5.35
CA ASP A 4 63.73 75.57 5.30
C ASP A 4 65.28 75.74 5.17
N PRO A 5 66.16 74.73 5.42
CA PRO A 5 66.31 73.57 4.50
C PRO A 5 66.69 72.19 5.11
N MET A 6 65.93 71.18 4.65
CA MET A 6 66.32 69.93 3.94
C MET A 6 67.39 68.92 4.45
N LYS A 7 66.90 67.66 4.55
CA LYS A 7 67.36 66.37 3.93
C LYS A 7 68.70 65.76 4.39
N LYS A 8 68.91 64.43 4.48
CA LYS A 8 68.12 63.17 4.44
C LYS A 8 69.16 62.06 4.75
N HIS A 9 68.85 61.00 5.51
CA HIS A 9 69.55 59.70 5.38
C HIS A 9 68.87 58.53 6.13
N ARG A 10 68.90 57.35 5.46
CA ARG A 10 69.15 55.97 5.93
C ARG A 10 68.11 55.27 6.83
N ASN A 11 67.55 54.14 6.38
CA ASN A 11 68.02 52.73 6.46
C ASN A 11 68.04 52.17 7.89
N VAL A 12 67.54 50.93 8.08
CA VAL A 12 68.31 49.74 8.51
C VAL A 12 67.38 48.57 8.94
N HIS A 13 67.80 47.36 8.57
CA HIS A 13 67.30 46.03 8.95
C HIS A 13 67.43 45.69 10.44
N TYR A 14 66.65 44.73 10.95
CA TYR A 14 67.07 43.36 11.36
C TYR A 14 66.00 42.68 12.26
N ARG A 15 65.77 41.38 12.01
CA ARG A 15 65.02 40.43 12.87
C ARG A 15 65.88 40.14 14.12
N THR A 16 65.39 39.81 15.32
CA THR A 16 64.58 38.63 15.69
C THR A 16 64.33 38.54 17.25
N TRP A 17 63.29 37.78 17.63
CA TRP A 17 63.00 37.00 18.89
C TRP A 17 62.36 37.65 20.15
N GLY A 18 61.19 37.10 20.54
CA GLY A 18 60.73 36.93 21.94
C GLY A 18 59.47 37.73 22.37
N LEU A 19 58.23 37.23 22.13
CA LEU A 19 57.33 36.54 23.10
C LEU A 19 56.61 37.43 24.15
N TRP A 20 55.29 37.65 23.94
CA TRP A 20 54.15 37.29 24.83
C TRP A 20 52.96 38.29 24.85
N LEU A 21 51.75 37.70 24.83
CA LEU A 21 50.44 38.15 25.34
C LEU A 21 49.55 39.17 24.57
N LEU A 22 48.49 38.58 23.97
CA LEU A 22 47.05 38.87 24.17
C LEU A 22 46.46 40.24 23.79
N VAL A 23 45.68 40.27 22.70
CA VAL A 23 44.41 41.02 22.61
C VAL A 23 43.39 40.18 21.82
N LEU A 24 42.27 39.85 22.46
CA LEU A 24 41.05 39.32 21.85
C LEU A 24 40.46 40.36 20.88
N CYS A 25 40.20 39.97 19.63
CA CYS A 25 39.18 40.60 18.80
C CYS A 25 38.10 39.57 18.49
N LEU A 26 36.89 39.88 18.96
CA LEU A 26 35.63 39.17 18.73
C LEU A 26 35.35 39.06 17.22
N SER A 27 35.23 37.83 16.71
CA SER A 27 34.63 37.56 15.41
C SER A 27 33.24 36.95 15.65
N LEU A 28 32.20 37.78 15.60
CA LEU A 28 30.84 37.28 15.34
C LEU A 28 30.76 36.90 13.86
N PRO A 29 30.24 35.72 13.49
CA PRO A 29 30.02 35.41 12.09
C PRO A 29 28.83 36.23 11.58
N THR A 30 29.11 37.08 10.61
CA THR A 30 28.11 37.75 9.77
C THR A 30 27.24 36.68 9.09
N ILE A 31 25.96 36.64 9.45
CA ILE A 31 24.95 35.91 8.68
C ILE A 31 24.87 36.62 7.32
N VAL A 32 25.22 35.89 6.26
CA VAL A 32 25.06 36.34 4.87
C VAL A 32 23.57 36.20 4.53
N PHE A 33 22.89 37.33 4.34
CA PHE A 33 21.56 37.36 3.72
C PHE A 33 21.74 37.06 2.23
N ALA A 34 21.21 35.93 1.76
CA ALA A 34 21.14 35.61 0.34
C ALA A 34 20.08 36.51 -0.34
N GLU A 35 20.35 36.93 -1.59
CA GLU A 35 19.48 37.80 -2.39
C GLU A 35 18.08 37.20 -2.64
N SER A 36 17.06 38.05 -2.62
CA SER A 36 15.63 37.70 -2.54
C SER A 36 15.06 37.00 -3.79
N GLU A 37 15.67 37.15 -4.97
CA GLU A 37 15.14 36.53 -6.20
C GLU A 37 15.33 35.00 -6.25
N GLY A 38 16.26 34.43 -5.47
CA GLY A 38 16.46 32.98 -5.34
C GLY A 38 15.65 32.30 -4.21
N LEU A 39 15.10 33.08 -3.27
CA LEU A 39 14.38 32.58 -2.09
C LEU A 39 12.92 32.24 -2.38
N ASP A 40 12.26 32.95 -3.31
CA ASP A 40 10.90 32.61 -3.74
C ASP A 40 10.85 31.27 -4.51
N ALA A 41 11.95 30.87 -5.15
CA ALA A 41 12.09 29.56 -5.80
C ALA A 41 12.25 28.38 -4.81
N LEU A 42 12.48 28.64 -3.51
CA LEU A 42 12.66 27.63 -2.47
C LEU A 42 11.44 27.41 -1.58
N LYS A 43 10.43 28.29 -1.64
CA LYS A 43 9.20 28.22 -0.81
C LYS A 43 8.24 27.11 -1.24
N VAL A 44 8.27 26.74 -2.51
CA VAL A 44 7.46 25.68 -3.10
C VAL A 44 8.38 24.56 -3.56
N THR A 45 8.00 23.31 -3.32
CA THR A 45 8.75 22.14 -3.79
C THR A 45 8.21 21.66 -5.11
N LYS A 46 9.08 21.44 -6.10
CA LYS A 46 8.72 20.84 -7.38
C LYS A 46 9.07 19.36 -7.40
N THR A 47 8.13 18.51 -7.78
CA THR A 47 8.32 17.06 -7.93
C THR A 47 7.52 16.53 -9.11
N ASP A 48 8.03 15.46 -9.72
CA ASP A 48 7.37 14.80 -10.84
C ASP A 48 6.34 13.77 -10.35
N MET A 49 6.58 13.12 -9.20
CA MET A 49 5.68 12.10 -8.65
C MET A 49 4.64 12.71 -7.73
N GLN A 50 3.36 12.54 -8.07
CA GLN A 50 2.23 12.92 -7.23
C GLN A 50 1.75 11.74 -6.40
N TYR A 51 1.84 11.87 -5.07
CA TYR A 51 1.16 10.96 -4.16
C TYR A 51 -0.27 11.43 -3.97
N ALA A 52 -1.26 10.58 -4.25
CA ALA A 52 -2.67 10.95 -4.20
C ALA A 52 -3.47 10.07 -3.25
N VAL A 53 -4.60 10.62 -2.81
CA VAL A 53 -5.60 9.97 -1.98
C VAL A 53 -6.96 10.24 -2.60
N ASP A 54 -7.77 9.20 -2.73
CA ASP A 54 -9.20 9.40 -3.00
C ASP A 54 -9.88 9.88 -1.71
N PHE A 55 -9.98 11.19 -1.55
CA PHE A 55 -10.63 11.80 -0.38
C PHE A 55 -12.13 11.52 -0.32
N SER A 56 -12.79 11.26 -1.46
CA SER A 56 -14.21 10.91 -1.47
C SER A 56 -14.44 9.54 -0.83
N TYR A 57 -13.60 8.57 -1.19
CA TYR A 57 -13.57 7.27 -0.55
C TYR A 57 -13.14 7.35 0.92
N LEU A 58 -12.05 8.08 1.20
CA LEU A 58 -11.51 8.22 2.55
C LEU A 58 -12.55 8.80 3.52
N GLN A 59 -13.25 9.87 3.12
CA GLN A 59 -14.32 10.49 3.91
C GLN A 59 -15.47 9.51 4.21
N THR A 60 -15.71 8.53 3.35
CA THR A 60 -16.77 7.53 3.58
C THR A 60 -16.38 6.51 4.67
N VAL A 61 -15.09 6.20 4.80
CA VAL A 61 -14.60 5.17 5.74
C VAL A 61 -13.91 5.75 6.98
N ALA A 62 -13.54 7.03 6.94
CA ALA A 62 -12.84 7.79 7.97
C ALA A 62 -13.32 9.25 7.94
N PRO A 63 -14.58 9.55 8.35
CA PRO A 63 -15.21 10.86 8.14
C PRO A 63 -14.50 12.04 8.80
N ASN A 64 -13.72 11.80 9.86
CA ASN A 64 -12.95 12.83 10.55
C ASN A 64 -11.52 12.98 10.00
N SER A 65 -11.19 12.36 8.86
CA SER A 65 -9.88 12.54 8.22
C SER A 65 -9.77 13.92 7.57
N ILE A 66 -8.66 14.61 7.81
CA ILE A 66 -8.37 15.94 7.23
C ILE A 66 -7.20 15.92 6.24
N ALA A 67 -6.36 14.89 6.29
CA ALA A 67 -5.23 14.72 5.40
C ALA A 67 -4.75 13.26 5.41
N TRP A 68 -3.66 13.00 4.69
CA TRP A 68 -2.91 11.76 4.75
C TRP A 68 -1.43 12.05 4.94
N LEU A 69 -0.80 11.38 5.90
CA LEU A 69 0.64 11.48 6.13
C LEU A 69 1.33 10.25 5.57
N TYR A 70 2.25 10.49 4.64
CA TYR A 70 2.99 9.44 3.95
C TYR A 70 4.49 9.72 3.95
N GLN A 71 5.28 8.69 4.22
CA GLN A 71 6.72 8.73 4.06
C GLN A 71 7.19 7.46 3.33
N PRO A 72 7.73 7.58 2.11
CA PRO A 72 8.16 6.45 1.31
C PRO A 72 9.08 5.50 2.08
N LYS A 73 8.89 4.18 1.89
CA LYS A 73 9.71 3.11 2.49
C LYS A 73 9.67 3.03 4.02
N THR A 74 8.73 3.71 4.68
CA THR A 74 8.53 3.61 6.13
C THR A 74 7.12 3.11 6.47
N THR A 75 6.86 2.93 7.76
CA THR A 75 5.54 2.57 8.31
C THR A 75 4.55 3.75 8.34
N ILE A 76 5.00 4.98 8.08
CA ILE A 76 4.15 6.17 8.04
C ILE A 76 3.42 6.19 6.69
N ASN A 77 2.19 5.69 6.68
CA ASN A 77 1.28 5.72 5.55
C ASN A 77 -0.16 5.65 6.08
N GLN A 78 -0.66 6.75 6.64
CA GLN A 78 -1.90 6.74 7.42
C GLN A 78 -2.73 8.02 7.24
N PRO A 79 -4.07 7.94 7.38
CA PRO A 79 -4.92 9.12 7.52
C PRO A 79 -4.51 9.98 8.72
N VAL A 80 -4.64 11.29 8.58
CA VAL A 80 -4.56 12.25 9.68
C VAL A 80 -6.00 12.59 10.09
N MET A 81 -6.35 12.25 11.33
CA MET A 81 -7.67 12.49 11.90
C MET A 81 -7.74 13.85 12.61
N PHE A 82 -8.93 14.42 12.75
CA PHE A 82 -9.15 15.64 13.53
C PHE A 82 -10.21 15.42 14.62
N CYS A 83 -9.94 15.92 15.82
CA CYS A 83 -10.92 15.97 16.90
C CYS A 83 -10.60 17.09 17.88
N ASP A 84 -11.63 17.78 18.37
CA ASP A 84 -11.48 18.77 19.45
C ASP A 84 -10.99 18.14 20.76
N ASN A 85 -11.27 16.84 20.96
CA ASN A 85 -10.81 16.10 22.13
C ASN A 85 -9.44 15.46 21.85
N PRO A 86 -8.36 15.90 22.53
CA PRO A 86 -7.01 15.41 22.30
C PRO A 86 -6.82 13.92 22.64
N ASP A 87 -7.69 13.35 23.49
CA ASP A 87 -7.60 11.94 23.90
C ASP A 87 -8.34 10.99 22.96
N TYR A 88 -9.18 11.50 22.05
CA TYR A 88 -10.13 10.67 21.30
C TYR A 88 -9.42 9.68 20.37
N TYR A 89 -8.48 10.17 19.56
CA TYR A 89 -7.74 9.37 18.59
C TYR A 89 -6.49 8.68 19.16
N LEU A 90 -6.13 8.91 20.43
CA LEU A 90 -5.11 8.12 21.13
C LEU A 90 -5.48 6.64 21.26
N ARG A 91 -6.79 6.33 21.25
CA ARG A 91 -7.32 4.98 21.51
C ARG A 91 -8.36 4.55 20.47
N ARG A 92 -8.36 5.19 19.29
CA ARG A 92 -9.25 4.88 18.17
C ARG A 92 -8.51 4.88 16.84
N GLN A 93 -8.85 3.93 15.98
CA GLN A 93 -8.43 3.88 14.58
C GLN A 93 -9.17 4.93 13.75
N PHE A 94 -8.75 5.11 12.50
CA PHE A 94 -9.33 6.07 11.55
C PHE A 94 -10.83 5.84 11.29
N ASN A 95 -11.32 4.60 11.48
CA ASN A 95 -12.73 4.20 11.35
C ASN A 95 -13.48 4.23 12.69
N ASP A 96 -12.96 4.96 13.67
CA ASP A 96 -13.47 5.13 15.04
C ASP A 96 -13.53 3.85 15.90
N HIS A 97 -13.08 2.69 15.41
CA HIS A 97 -12.98 1.50 16.25
C HIS A 97 -11.94 1.68 17.35
N ARG A 98 -12.26 1.19 18.56
CA ARG A 98 -11.32 1.23 19.69
C ARG A 98 -10.08 0.41 19.36
N SER A 99 -8.92 1.00 19.58
CA SER A 99 -7.61 0.38 19.34
C SER A 99 -6.61 0.88 20.36
N SER A 100 -5.75 -0.01 20.85
CA SER A 100 -4.66 0.38 21.73
C SER A 100 -3.58 1.19 21.02
N ASN A 101 -3.55 1.19 19.68
CA ASN A 101 -2.56 1.92 18.91
C ASN A 101 -3.00 3.36 18.62
N GLY A 102 -4.31 3.59 18.40
CA GLY A 102 -4.84 4.90 18.02
C GLY A 102 -4.65 5.21 16.53
N SER A 103 -4.58 6.50 16.20
CA SER A 103 -4.38 7.06 14.86
C SER A 103 -3.35 8.20 14.90
N ILE A 104 -2.93 8.70 13.73
CA ILE A 104 -2.29 10.01 13.62
C ILE A 104 -3.39 11.06 13.62
N PHE A 105 -3.24 12.13 14.40
CA PHE A 105 -4.30 13.12 14.55
C PHE A 105 -3.79 14.53 14.83
N MET A 106 -4.67 15.50 14.62
CA MET A 106 -4.54 16.89 15.05
C MET A 106 -5.65 17.20 16.06
N THR A 107 -5.35 18.05 17.04
CA THR A 107 -6.29 18.48 18.09
C THR A 107 -7.02 19.77 17.69
N GLY A 108 -8.09 20.12 18.40
CA GLY A 108 -8.88 21.35 18.16
C GLY A 108 -8.14 22.67 18.37
N GLU A 109 -6.87 22.64 18.81
CA GLU A 109 -6.01 23.82 18.88
C GLU A 109 -5.42 24.20 17.51
N GLY A 110 -5.37 23.26 16.57
CA GLY A 110 -4.87 23.50 15.21
C GLY A 110 -5.99 23.76 14.19
N VAL A 111 -5.67 24.46 13.10
CA VAL A 111 -6.61 24.69 11.99
C VAL A 111 -6.54 23.55 10.96
N PRO A 112 -7.64 22.83 10.68
CA PRO A 112 -7.65 21.56 9.92
C PRO A 112 -7.36 21.70 8.42
N ASP A 113 -7.27 22.93 7.90
CA ASP A 113 -6.85 23.22 6.54
C ASP A 113 -5.31 23.40 6.40
N PHE A 114 -4.58 23.25 7.51
CA PHE A 114 -3.12 23.39 7.58
C PHE A 114 -2.59 24.77 7.16
N SER A 115 -3.42 25.81 7.23
CA SER A 115 -3.04 27.20 6.92
C SER A 115 -2.14 27.83 7.99
N ASP A 116 -2.13 27.29 9.21
CA ASP A 116 -1.31 27.80 10.31
C ASP A 116 0.20 27.75 9.99
N PRO A 117 0.96 28.76 10.46
CA PRO A 117 2.41 28.78 10.32
C PRO A 117 3.10 27.70 11.16
N LEU A 118 2.39 27.11 12.14
CA LEU A 118 2.87 26.00 12.95
C LEU A 118 1.75 24.97 13.11
N ILE A 119 1.89 23.81 12.48
CA ILE A 119 0.95 22.68 12.65
C ILE A 119 1.57 21.62 13.56
N THR A 120 0.74 20.92 14.32
CA THR A 120 1.20 19.81 15.17
C THR A 120 0.35 18.58 14.95
N LEU A 121 1.02 17.48 14.60
CA LEU A 121 0.43 16.16 14.50
C LEU A 121 0.90 15.32 15.68
N TYR A 122 -0.03 14.55 16.22
CA TYR A 122 0.20 13.62 17.31
C TYR A 122 -0.03 12.19 16.84
N GLY A 123 0.69 11.25 17.44
CA GLY A 123 0.56 9.84 17.12
C GLY A 123 1.26 8.99 18.16
N ARG A 124 0.80 7.77 18.37
CA ARG A 124 1.36 6.93 19.43
C ARG A 124 2.77 6.45 19.11
N ASN A 125 3.64 6.37 20.13
CA ASN A 125 4.93 5.67 20.07
C ASN A 125 4.71 4.15 20.19
N CYS A 126 4.29 3.50 19.11
CA CYS A 126 3.99 2.07 19.12
C CYS A 126 5.27 1.21 19.09
N LEU A 127 5.26 0.10 19.85
CA LEU A 127 6.38 -0.86 19.89
C LEU A 127 6.62 -1.61 18.57
N ASP A 128 5.58 -1.74 17.74
CA ASP A 128 5.69 -2.31 16.39
C ASP A 128 6.11 -1.27 15.35
N TYR A 129 6.53 -0.08 15.80
CA TYR A 129 6.96 1.06 14.99
C TYR A 129 5.90 1.59 14.03
N SER A 130 4.62 1.21 14.22
CA SER A 130 3.49 1.84 13.53
C SER A 130 3.24 3.26 14.03
N LEU A 131 2.46 4.05 13.26
CA LEU A 131 2.17 5.45 13.57
C LEU A 131 3.47 6.25 13.74
N PHE A 132 3.72 6.82 14.92
CA PHE A 132 4.92 7.59 15.21
C PHE A 132 5.97 6.80 16.02
N GLY A 133 5.80 5.48 16.17
CA GLY A 133 6.83 4.64 16.76
C GLY A 133 8.16 4.68 15.99
N SER A 134 8.12 4.90 14.66
CA SER A 134 9.32 5.06 13.84
C SER A 134 10.08 6.37 14.07
N LEU A 135 9.48 7.40 14.70
CA LEU A 135 10.15 8.69 14.90
C LEU A 135 11.40 8.60 15.78
N SER A 136 11.51 7.58 16.64
CA SER A 136 12.72 7.34 17.42
C SER A 136 13.93 6.99 16.55
N TYR A 137 13.74 6.49 15.32
CA TYR A 137 14.84 6.15 14.43
C TYR A 137 15.56 7.37 13.86
N TYR A 138 14.96 8.57 13.91
CA TYR A 138 15.68 9.80 13.54
C TYR A 138 16.90 10.12 14.42
N GLN A 139 17.08 9.42 15.54
CA GLN A 139 18.32 9.46 16.31
C GLN A 139 19.51 8.82 15.57
N GLU A 140 19.24 7.98 14.56
CA GLU A 140 20.24 7.32 13.74
C GLU A 140 20.48 8.15 12.47
N ASP A 141 21.70 8.65 12.29
CA ASP A 141 22.06 9.50 11.15
C ASP A 141 21.69 8.84 9.80
N ALA A 142 21.88 7.51 9.67
CA ALA A 142 21.54 6.78 8.45
C ALA A 142 20.03 6.82 8.15
N TYR A 143 19.17 6.67 9.16
CA TYR A 143 17.72 6.72 8.97
C TYR A 143 17.28 8.10 8.50
N TYR A 144 17.84 9.18 9.08
CA TYR A 144 17.55 10.54 8.63
C TYR A 144 17.95 10.77 7.17
N GLN A 145 19.15 10.31 6.78
CA GLN A 145 19.64 10.48 5.40
C GLN A 145 18.80 9.71 4.38
N GLU A 146 18.27 8.54 4.74
CA GLU A 146 17.36 7.77 3.89
C GLU A 146 15.93 8.32 3.88
N ASN A 147 15.50 8.98 4.96
CA ASN A 147 14.11 9.40 5.18
C ASN A 147 14.00 10.89 5.62
N PRO A 148 14.56 11.86 4.87
CA PRO A 148 14.59 13.26 5.29
C PRO A 148 13.25 14.00 5.10
N ILE A 149 12.32 13.39 4.36
CA ILE A 149 11.10 14.04 3.85
C ILE A 149 9.87 13.20 4.19
N LEU A 150 8.78 13.88 4.54
CA LEU A 150 7.42 13.33 4.56
C LEU A 150 6.51 14.13 3.62
N HIS A 151 5.41 13.53 3.22
CA HIS A 151 4.36 14.14 2.42
C HIS A 151 3.07 14.22 3.23
N LEU A 152 2.50 15.42 3.32
CA LEU A 152 1.18 15.68 3.87
C LEU A 152 0.24 15.99 2.73
N ILE A 153 -0.59 15.02 2.37
CA ILE A 153 -1.53 15.10 1.24
C ILE A 153 -2.86 15.62 1.78
N THR A 154 -3.42 16.66 1.18
CA THR A 154 -4.66 17.30 1.66
C THR A 154 -5.64 17.54 0.52
N PRO A 155 -6.94 17.74 0.79
CA PRO A 155 -7.90 18.07 -0.25
C PRO A 155 -7.65 19.42 -0.94
N GLN A 156 -6.92 20.35 -0.30
CA GLN A 156 -6.73 21.73 -0.78
C GLN A 156 -5.34 21.97 -1.40
N GLY A 157 -4.39 21.06 -1.19
CA GLY A 157 -3.02 21.17 -1.69
C GLY A 157 -2.03 20.42 -0.82
N ASP A 158 -1.04 19.80 -1.46
CA ASP A 158 -0.12 18.90 -0.78
C ASP A 158 1.11 19.65 -0.28
N TYR A 159 1.69 19.15 0.81
CA TYR A 159 2.87 19.75 1.44
C TYR A 159 4.01 18.75 1.58
N GLN A 160 5.22 19.20 1.31
CA GLN A 160 6.44 18.53 1.70
C GLN A 160 6.85 18.97 3.10
N LEU A 161 7.24 18.01 3.94
CA LEU A 161 7.75 18.22 5.28
C LEU A 161 9.23 17.82 5.30
N ASP A 162 10.14 18.79 5.23
CA ASP A 162 11.59 18.55 5.29
C ASP A 162 12.06 18.53 6.75
N VAL A 163 12.45 17.36 7.26
CA VAL A 163 12.89 17.20 8.65
C VAL A 163 14.20 17.95 8.88
N PHE A 164 14.24 18.79 9.91
CA PHE A 164 15.44 19.57 10.25
C PHE A 164 15.87 19.47 11.72
N ALA A 165 14.99 19.06 12.64
CA ALA A 165 15.37 18.85 14.03
C ALA A 165 14.56 17.73 14.68
N GLY A 166 15.16 17.11 15.70
CA GLY A 166 14.51 16.06 16.48
C GLY A 166 14.98 16.13 17.93
N ILE A 167 14.06 16.08 18.88
CA ILE A 167 14.38 16.08 20.32
C ILE A 167 13.75 14.88 21.01
N ARG A 168 14.39 14.45 22.09
CA ARG A 168 13.87 13.45 23.02
C ARG A 168 13.68 14.11 24.37
N THR A 169 12.48 14.02 24.93
CA THR A 169 12.10 14.72 26.16
C THR A 169 11.11 13.89 26.99
N LYS A 170 10.85 14.27 28.24
CA LYS A 170 9.75 13.69 29.01
C LYS A 170 8.43 14.33 28.57
N LEU A 171 7.32 13.66 28.87
CA LEU A 171 5.98 14.11 28.45
C LEU A 171 5.68 15.56 28.90
N ASP A 172 5.90 15.84 30.19
CA ASP A 172 5.56 17.13 30.81
C ASP A 172 6.61 18.23 30.54
N ASP A 173 7.76 17.86 29.97
CA ASP A 173 8.87 18.80 29.71
C ASP A 173 8.75 19.47 28.32
N TRP A 174 7.70 19.17 27.56
CA TRP A 174 7.47 19.73 26.23
C TRP A 174 6.00 20.03 25.98
N ASP A 175 5.73 21.22 25.47
CA ASP A 175 4.41 21.67 25.05
C ASP A 175 4.56 22.59 23.82
N VAL A 176 3.62 22.49 22.87
CA VAL A 176 3.63 23.29 21.64
C VAL A 176 3.52 24.79 21.92
N SER A 177 2.82 25.19 23.00
CA SER A 177 2.67 26.59 23.42
C SER A 177 4.00 27.27 23.80
N GLN A 178 5.05 26.48 24.06
CA GLN A 178 6.39 27.00 24.31
C GLN A 178 7.10 27.46 23.03
N ILE A 179 6.53 27.20 21.86
CA ILE A 179 7.10 27.52 20.55
C ILE A 179 6.39 28.76 20.01
N PRO A 180 7.06 29.93 19.94
CA PRO A 180 6.43 31.15 19.47
C PRO A 180 6.24 31.10 17.95
N ALA A 181 5.01 30.81 17.50
CA ALA A 181 4.67 30.73 16.08
C ALA A 181 4.97 32.02 15.29
N THR A 182 4.98 33.18 15.97
CA THR A 182 5.29 34.49 15.38
C THR A 182 6.78 34.80 15.24
N SER A 183 7.66 34.02 15.88
CA SER A 183 9.12 34.24 15.90
C SER A 183 9.93 32.94 15.84
N LEU A 184 9.45 31.99 15.03
CA LEU A 184 10.03 30.65 14.90
C LEU A 184 11.54 30.67 14.60
N LEU A 185 11.99 31.49 13.64
CA LEU A 185 13.38 31.52 13.21
C LEU A 185 14.32 32.21 14.21
N THR A 186 13.89 33.32 14.80
CA THR A 186 14.76 34.13 15.66
C THR A 186 14.86 33.58 17.07
N ASP A 187 13.75 33.05 17.59
CA ASP A 187 13.64 32.71 19.01
C ASP A 187 13.67 31.19 19.22
N ALA A 188 12.96 30.41 18.39
CA ALA A 188 12.82 28.97 18.59
C ALA A 188 13.97 28.16 17.96
N LEU A 189 14.36 28.50 16.72
CA LEU A 189 15.29 27.69 15.92
C LEU A 189 16.67 27.47 16.58
N PRO A 190 17.38 28.50 17.11
CA PRO A 190 18.74 28.30 17.61
C PRO A 190 18.81 27.31 18.77
N GLY A 191 17.94 27.47 19.77
CA GLY A 191 17.88 26.58 20.93
C GLY A 191 17.38 25.18 20.57
N LEU A 192 16.51 25.07 19.56
CA LEU A 192 16.05 23.77 19.04
C LEU A 192 17.20 23.01 18.35
N LEU A 193 17.98 23.68 17.51
CA LEU A 193 19.12 23.07 16.82
C LEU A 193 20.22 22.63 17.79
N GLU A 194 20.46 23.40 18.86
CA GLU A 194 21.42 23.02 19.91
C GLU A 194 21.01 21.73 20.64
N ARG A 195 19.71 21.53 20.86
CA ARG A 195 19.13 20.34 21.51
C ARG A 195 18.88 19.17 20.56
N SER A 196 18.95 19.41 19.26
CA SER A 196 18.57 18.43 18.25
C SER A 196 19.54 17.25 18.22
N PHE A 197 19.02 16.02 18.20
CA PHE A 197 19.83 14.85 17.86
C PHE A 197 20.03 14.69 16.34
N ILE A 198 19.27 15.43 15.52
CA ILE A 198 19.41 15.45 14.06
C ILE A 198 20.40 16.55 13.68
N LYS A 199 21.34 16.20 12.78
CA LYS A 199 22.17 17.17 12.05
C LYS A 199 21.52 17.43 10.68
N PRO A 200 20.80 18.56 10.50
CA PRO A 200 20.02 18.76 9.29
C PRO A 200 20.87 19.00 8.04
N ASN A 201 20.33 18.59 6.91
CA ASN A 201 20.79 19.09 5.62
C ASN A 201 20.49 20.59 5.52
N PRO A 202 21.42 21.42 5.00
CA PRO A 202 21.20 22.87 4.89
C PRO A 202 19.91 23.25 4.15
N SER A 203 19.51 22.47 3.14
CA SER A 203 18.28 22.68 2.37
C SER A 203 16.99 22.45 3.16
N SER A 204 17.06 21.66 4.24
CA SER A 204 15.92 21.35 5.11
C SER A 204 15.67 22.42 6.16
N LEU A 205 16.65 23.30 6.42
CA LEU A 205 16.50 24.39 7.38
C LEU A 205 15.42 25.38 6.92
N PRO A 206 14.55 25.84 7.83
CA PRO A 206 13.54 26.85 7.52
C PRO A 206 14.18 28.23 7.30
N VAL A 207 13.55 29.03 6.43
CA VAL A 207 13.86 30.43 6.14
C VAL A 207 12.63 31.31 6.38
N GLU A 208 12.81 32.63 6.27
CA GLU A 208 11.76 33.61 6.57
C GLU A 208 10.48 33.37 5.76
N GLY A 209 9.35 33.29 6.49
CA GLY A 209 8.03 33.04 5.93
C GLY A 209 7.65 31.56 5.76
N ASP A 210 8.56 30.61 6.04
CA ASP A 210 8.19 29.19 6.02
C ASP A 210 7.29 28.82 7.21
N ALA A 211 6.32 27.96 6.95
CA ALA A 211 5.55 27.28 7.98
C ALA A 211 6.29 26.02 8.47
N TRP A 212 6.02 25.59 9.70
CA TRP A 212 6.63 24.43 10.32
C TRP A 212 5.56 23.37 10.64
N ALA A 213 5.99 22.12 10.66
CA ALA A 213 5.21 21.00 11.15
C ALA A 213 5.94 20.31 12.30
N ILE A 214 5.19 19.93 13.32
CA ILE A 214 5.67 19.16 14.47
C ILE A 214 5.01 17.79 14.43
N LEU A 215 5.81 16.73 14.51
CA LEU A 215 5.33 15.36 14.69
C LEU A 215 5.72 14.92 16.10
N SER A 216 4.74 14.79 16.99
CA SER A 216 4.96 14.51 18.41
C SER A 216 4.40 13.15 18.79
N THR A 217 5.23 12.31 19.41
CA THR A 217 4.75 11.04 19.92
C THR A 217 3.94 11.20 21.20
N GLU A 218 2.90 10.39 21.34
CA GLU A 218 2.18 10.16 22.58
C GLU A 218 2.55 8.78 23.16
N PRO A 219 2.96 8.68 24.43
CA PRO A 219 3.49 7.44 24.98
C PRO A 219 2.38 6.40 25.22
N TYR A 220 2.75 5.11 25.20
CA TYR A 220 1.81 3.99 25.42
C TYR A 220 1.31 3.92 26.88
N GLU A 221 2.14 4.35 27.83
CA GLU A 221 1.90 4.46 29.27
C GLU A 221 2.56 5.76 29.79
N ALA A 222 2.28 6.18 31.03
CA ALA A 222 2.86 7.37 31.66
C ALA A 222 4.41 7.33 31.82
N TYR A 223 5.07 6.27 31.34
CA TYR A 223 6.50 6.04 31.41
C TYR A 223 7.07 5.80 30.00
N GLY A 224 7.34 6.88 29.29
CA GLY A 224 7.99 6.86 27.98
C GLY A 224 8.55 8.24 27.64
N ASN A 225 9.67 8.28 26.91
CA ASN A 225 10.14 9.55 26.36
C ASN A 225 9.26 9.91 25.17
N ARG A 226 8.96 11.20 25.03
CA ARG A 226 8.37 11.81 23.85
C ARG A 226 9.47 12.11 22.85
N TYR A 227 9.25 11.70 21.61
CA TYR A 227 10.02 12.12 20.44
C TYR A 227 9.25 13.20 19.72
N VAL A 228 9.92 14.31 19.45
CA VAL A 228 9.34 15.45 18.72
C VAL A 228 10.23 15.75 17.53
N ILE A 229 9.67 15.61 16.34
CA ILE A 229 10.34 15.89 15.07
C ILE A 229 9.78 17.19 14.51
N TYR A 230 10.68 18.05 14.05
CA TYR A 230 10.37 19.34 13.45
C TYR A 230 10.73 19.30 11.98
N ALA A 231 9.79 19.74 11.16
CA ALA A 231 9.94 19.79 9.73
C ALA A 231 9.52 21.15 9.17
N ARG A 232 10.23 21.58 8.13
CA ARG A 232 9.88 22.75 7.33
C ARG A 232 8.73 22.33 6.39
N LYS A 233 7.59 23.02 6.45
CA LYS A 233 6.38 22.74 5.67
C LYS A 233 6.33 23.63 4.43
N ARG A 234 6.35 23.02 3.24
CA ARG A 234 6.34 23.72 1.95
C ARG A 234 5.26 23.17 1.03
N PRO A 235 4.47 24.01 0.36
CA PRO A 235 3.54 23.55 -0.68
C PRO A 235 4.28 22.79 -1.79
N ILE A 236 3.63 21.81 -2.40
CA ILE A 236 4.15 21.05 -3.54
C ILE A 236 3.49 21.56 -4.84
N ASP A 237 4.32 21.73 -5.87
CA ASP A 237 3.93 22.05 -7.25
C ASP A 237 4.32 20.87 -8.16
N TYR A 238 3.33 20.07 -8.55
CA TYR A 238 3.51 18.87 -9.36
C TYR A 238 3.77 19.23 -10.83
N GLN A 239 4.89 18.74 -11.38
CA GLN A 239 5.29 19.05 -12.76
C GLN A 239 4.79 18.02 -13.79
N THR A 240 4.32 16.84 -13.34
CA THR A 240 3.82 15.78 -14.23
C THR A 240 2.47 15.23 -13.75
N SER A 241 1.86 14.36 -14.57
CA SER A 241 0.61 13.67 -14.27
C SER A 241 0.80 12.24 -13.75
N GLU A 242 2.02 11.83 -13.35
CA GLU A 242 2.22 10.52 -12.72
C GLU A 242 1.66 10.53 -11.30
N ILE A 243 0.59 9.77 -11.10
CA ILE A 243 -0.13 9.68 -9.83
C ILE A 243 0.08 8.30 -9.22
N ALA A 244 0.46 8.28 -7.95
CA ALA A 244 0.61 7.09 -7.13
C ALA A 244 -0.35 7.18 -5.93
N TYR A 245 -1.39 6.34 -5.92
CA TYR A 245 -2.36 6.31 -4.83
C TYR A 245 -1.77 5.64 -3.59
N VAL A 246 -1.56 6.41 -2.52
CA VAL A 246 -0.79 5.96 -1.34
C VAL A 246 -1.40 4.76 -0.61
N ASN A 247 -2.71 4.60 -0.68
CA ASN A 247 -3.43 3.46 -0.12
C ASN A 247 -3.34 2.18 -0.98
N GLN A 248 -2.83 2.27 -2.21
CA GLN A 248 -2.72 1.16 -3.17
C GLN A 248 -1.28 0.69 -3.36
N LEU A 249 -0.30 1.57 -3.10
CA LEU A 249 1.14 1.33 -3.28
C LEU A 249 1.64 -0.04 -2.82
N GLU A 250 1.23 -0.50 -1.63
CA GLU A 250 1.67 -1.81 -1.12
C GLU A 250 1.17 -2.96 -2.00
N MET A 251 -0.07 -2.89 -2.47
CA MET A 251 -0.67 -3.93 -3.29
C MET A 251 -0.20 -3.86 -4.75
N ASP A 252 0.02 -2.66 -5.27
CA ASP A 252 0.48 -2.43 -6.65
C ASP A 252 1.95 -2.82 -6.83
N SER A 253 2.79 -2.59 -5.81
CA SER A 253 4.22 -2.94 -5.85
C SER A 253 4.48 -4.45 -5.79
N ARG A 254 3.49 -5.27 -5.43
CA ARG A 254 3.65 -6.73 -5.38
C ARG A 254 3.76 -7.29 -6.79
N ILE A 255 4.84 -8.05 -7.02
CA ILE A 255 5.04 -8.83 -8.23
C ILE A 255 3.99 -9.94 -8.28
N THR A 256 3.44 -10.18 -9.46
CA THR A 256 2.45 -11.21 -9.71
C THR A 256 3.02 -12.31 -10.59
N LEU A 257 2.57 -13.54 -10.35
CA LEU A 257 2.77 -14.69 -11.21
C LEU A 257 1.70 -14.78 -12.30
N ASN A 258 0.63 -13.99 -12.26
CA ASN A 258 -0.45 -14.10 -13.24
C ASN A 258 0.02 -13.64 -14.61
N ASP A 259 -0.33 -14.39 -15.65
CA ASP A 259 0.11 -14.10 -17.01
C ASP A 259 -0.77 -14.81 -18.03
N PHE A 260 -0.73 -14.36 -19.28
CA PHE A 260 -1.30 -15.12 -20.40
C PHE A 260 -0.35 -16.27 -20.76
N VAL A 261 -0.91 -17.47 -20.89
CA VAL A 261 -0.22 -18.68 -21.33
C VAL A 261 -0.83 -19.16 -22.64
N SER A 262 -0.01 -19.61 -23.58
CA SER A 262 -0.47 -19.92 -24.93
C SER A 262 0.04 -21.27 -25.41
N VAL A 263 -0.75 -21.90 -26.28
CA VAL A 263 -0.38 -23.08 -27.06
C VAL A 263 -0.69 -22.78 -28.51
N ASP A 264 0.32 -22.90 -29.36
CA ASP A 264 0.21 -22.61 -30.79
C ASP A 264 -0.95 -23.39 -31.42
N ASN A 265 -1.80 -22.67 -32.16
CA ASN A 265 -2.98 -23.19 -32.85
C ASN A 265 -4.07 -23.81 -31.95
N VAL A 266 -3.99 -23.65 -30.63
CA VAL A 266 -5.03 -24.11 -29.70
C VAL A 266 -5.68 -22.93 -28.98
N GLY A 267 -4.88 -22.06 -28.35
CA GLY A 267 -5.45 -20.93 -27.61
C GLY A 267 -4.44 -20.18 -26.76
N SER A 268 -4.92 -19.05 -26.23
CA SER A 268 -4.23 -18.25 -25.22
C SER A 268 -5.19 -18.00 -24.07
N TRP A 269 -4.72 -18.18 -22.85
CA TRP A 269 -5.55 -18.08 -21.66
C TRP A 269 -4.86 -17.29 -20.55
N MET A 270 -5.62 -16.42 -19.89
CA MET A 270 -5.23 -15.79 -18.64
C MET A 270 -5.13 -16.85 -17.54
N LEU A 271 -3.95 -16.99 -16.94
CA LEU A 271 -3.69 -17.88 -15.81
C LEU A 271 -3.52 -17.07 -14.52
N TYR A 272 -4.35 -17.37 -13.53
CA TYR A 272 -4.21 -16.84 -12.16
C TYR A 272 -3.64 -17.89 -11.22
N ALA A 273 -2.71 -17.47 -10.35
CA ALA A 273 -2.06 -18.32 -9.38
C ALA A 273 -2.66 -18.13 -7.97
N GLN A 274 -3.23 -19.17 -7.38
CA GLN A 274 -3.71 -19.19 -5.99
C GLN A 274 -2.56 -18.94 -4.98
N ASN A 275 -1.35 -19.37 -5.33
CA ASN A 275 -0.12 -19.18 -4.57
C ASN A 275 0.63 -17.88 -4.91
N ASP A 276 0.01 -16.94 -5.63
CA ASP A 276 0.59 -15.64 -5.97
C ASP A 276 0.92 -14.79 -4.72
N LEU A 277 2.04 -14.08 -4.75
CA LEU A 277 2.47 -13.16 -3.67
C LEU A 277 1.46 -12.05 -3.41
N LEU A 278 0.67 -11.66 -4.42
CA LEU A 278 -0.40 -10.69 -4.29
C LEU A 278 -1.36 -11.06 -3.17
N TRP A 279 -1.83 -12.31 -3.11
CA TRP A 279 -2.93 -12.68 -2.21
C TRP A 279 -2.75 -13.94 -1.38
N LYS A 280 -1.74 -14.78 -1.63
CA LYS A 280 -1.62 -16.09 -0.99
C LYS A 280 -1.70 -16.06 0.54
N LYS A 281 -1.23 -14.97 1.15
CA LYS A 281 -1.19 -14.75 2.61
C LYS A 281 -2.42 -14.03 3.16
N LEU A 282 -3.30 -13.48 2.31
CA LEU A 282 -4.47 -12.75 2.76
C LEU A 282 -5.44 -13.68 3.45
N THR A 283 -6.01 -13.22 4.57
CA THR A 283 -7.05 -13.97 5.28
C THR A 283 -8.28 -14.11 4.38
N PHE A 284 -8.71 -15.35 4.15
CA PHE A 284 -9.88 -15.70 3.35
C PHE A 284 -10.91 -16.46 4.18
N GLU A 285 -11.82 -15.69 4.77
CA GLU A 285 -12.83 -16.19 5.69
C GLU A 285 -14.12 -15.37 5.66
N ILE A 286 -15.21 -16.03 6.03
CA ILE A 286 -16.51 -15.39 6.29
C ILE A 286 -16.46 -14.56 7.58
N GLN A 287 -17.36 -13.58 7.68
CA GLN A 287 -17.44 -12.66 8.81
C GLN A 287 -17.62 -13.34 10.17
N THR A 288 -18.34 -14.47 10.21
CA THR A 288 -18.68 -15.17 11.46
C THR A 288 -17.67 -16.25 11.85
N SER A 289 -16.61 -16.47 11.08
CA SER A 289 -15.60 -17.47 11.44
C SER A 289 -14.84 -17.04 12.71
N SER A 290 -14.11 -17.95 13.33
CA SER A 290 -13.06 -17.61 14.31
C SER A 290 -11.67 -17.93 13.79
N ARG A 291 -11.58 -18.47 12.57
CA ARG A 291 -10.36 -18.89 11.90
C ARG A 291 -9.76 -17.73 11.11
N ARG A 292 -8.49 -17.86 10.74
CA ARG A 292 -7.79 -16.93 9.85
C ARG A 292 -6.99 -17.69 8.81
N ARG A 293 -7.68 -18.49 7.99
CA ARG A 293 -7.01 -19.29 6.96
C ARG A 293 -6.49 -18.40 5.83
N PRO A 294 -5.24 -18.61 5.37
CA PRO A 294 -4.71 -17.87 4.24
C PRO A 294 -5.40 -18.31 2.95
N PHE A 295 -5.46 -17.42 1.96
CA PHE A 295 -6.08 -17.67 0.67
C PHE A 295 -5.48 -18.91 -0.03
N VAL A 296 -4.17 -19.14 0.12
CA VAL A 296 -3.50 -20.30 -0.49
C VAL A 296 -4.06 -21.65 -0.06
N ASP A 297 -4.73 -21.75 1.10
CA ASP A 297 -5.25 -23.02 1.61
C ASP A 297 -6.69 -23.33 1.14
N GLY A 298 -7.37 -22.39 0.50
CA GLY A 298 -8.78 -22.55 0.11
C GLY A 298 -9.24 -21.79 -1.13
N GLY A 299 -8.32 -21.09 -1.79
CA GLY A 299 -8.59 -20.21 -2.92
C GLY A 299 -8.73 -20.90 -4.28
N CYS A 300 -8.52 -22.23 -4.38
CA CYS A 300 -8.53 -22.93 -5.68
C CYS A 300 -9.83 -22.73 -6.45
N GLY A 301 -10.98 -22.80 -5.77
CA GLY A 301 -12.28 -22.55 -6.38
C GLY A 301 -12.39 -21.12 -6.93
N PRO A 302 -12.26 -20.08 -6.09
CA PRO A 302 -12.28 -18.69 -6.55
C PRO A 302 -11.27 -18.38 -7.67
N THR A 303 -10.04 -18.91 -7.58
CA THR A 303 -9.03 -18.71 -8.62
C THR A 303 -9.40 -19.42 -9.94
N ALA A 304 -9.94 -20.64 -9.89
CA ALA A 304 -10.39 -21.34 -11.09
C ALA A 304 -11.59 -20.63 -11.75
N VAL A 305 -12.54 -20.14 -10.95
CA VAL A 305 -13.69 -19.37 -11.47
C VAL A 305 -13.25 -18.01 -12.02
N ALA A 306 -12.29 -17.33 -11.38
CA ALA A 306 -11.68 -16.12 -11.93
C ALA A 306 -10.99 -16.37 -13.28
N MET A 307 -10.23 -17.45 -13.42
CA MET A 307 -9.66 -17.85 -14.72
C MET A 307 -10.76 -18.13 -15.74
N ALA A 308 -11.84 -18.84 -15.37
CA ALA A 308 -12.94 -19.09 -16.29
C ALA A 308 -13.58 -17.80 -16.81
N ILE A 309 -13.88 -16.86 -15.91
CA ILE A 309 -14.49 -15.57 -16.26
C ILE A 309 -13.53 -14.73 -17.11
N ALA A 310 -12.27 -14.57 -16.72
CA ALA A 310 -11.30 -13.76 -17.45
C ALA A 310 -10.99 -14.26 -18.86
N ASN A 311 -11.26 -15.53 -19.14
CA ASN A 311 -11.09 -16.14 -20.47
C ASN A 311 -12.37 -16.20 -21.30
N LEU A 312 -13.52 -15.84 -20.72
CA LEU A 312 -14.82 -15.80 -21.41
C LEU A 312 -15.36 -14.38 -21.60
N VAL A 313 -14.79 -13.40 -20.91
CA VAL A 313 -15.37 -12.07 -20.74
C VAL A 313 -14.32 -11.01 -21.03
N GLU A 314 -14.70 -9.99 -21.79
CA GLU A 314 -13.85 -8.82 -22.04
C GLU A 314 -13.54 -8.09 -20.73
N LYS A 315 -12.30 -7.61 -20.61
CA LYS A 315 -11.78 -7.00 -19.38
C LYS A 315 -12.67 -5.87 -18.86
N GLU A 316 -13.21 -5.06 -19.75
CA GLU A 316 -14.05 -3.90 -19.45
C GLU A 316 -15.37 -4.31 -18.77
N GLU A 317 -15.91 -5.48 -19.10
CA GLU A 317 -17.14 -5.98 -18.50
C GLU A 317 -16.96 -6.34 -17.01
N LEU A 318 -15.73 -6.64 -16.55
CA LEU A 318 -15.47 -7.04 -15.16
C LEU A 318 -15.89 -5.96 -14.14
N THR A 319 -15.93 -4.69 -14.55
CA THR A 319 -16.41 -3.58 -13.72
C THR A 319 -17.89 -3.74 -13.29
N LYS A 320 -18.69 -4.53 -14.02
CA LYS A 320 -20.07 -4.89 -13.65
C LYS A 320 -20.15 -5.51 -12.26
N LEU A 321 -19.11 -6.22 -11.81
CA LEU A 321 -19.07 -6.87 -10.49
C LEU A 321 -19.35 -5.88 -9.35
N SER A 322 -18.89 -4.63 -9.48
CA SER A 322 -19.07 -3.58 -8.46
C SER A 322 -20.54 -3.44 -7.99
N ALA A 323 -21.49 -3.53 -8.92
CA ALA A 323 -22.92 -3.38 -8.65
C ALA A 323 -23.54 -4.55 -7.86
N PHE A 324 -22.81 -5.67 -7.73
CA PHE A 324 -23.27 -6.89 -7.08
C PHE A 324 -22.59 -7.17 -5.74
N ALA A 325 -21.72 -6.27 -5.27
CA ALA A 325 -21.19 -6.31 -3.90
C ALA A 325 -22.29 -5.99 -2.88
N SER A 326 -22.15 -6.47 -1.62
CA SER A 326 -23.13 -6.14 -0.57
C SER A 326 -22.99 -4.70 -0.06
N SER A 327 -21.86 -4.05 -0.33
CA SER A 327 -21.55 -2.67 0.02
C SER A 327 -21.71 -1.75 -1.19
N PRO A 328 -22.25 -0.52 -1.03
CA PRO A 328 -22.26 0.47 -2.11
C PRO A 328 -20.85 0.94 -2.51
N LEU A 329 -19.83 0.62 -1.71
CA LEU A 329 -18.42 0.86 -2.04
C LEU A 329 -17.82 -0.20 -2.95
N GLY A 330 -18.60 -1.18 -3.40
CA GLY A 330 -18.10 -2.28 -4.23
C GLY A 330 -17.21 -3.25 -3.44
N TYR A 331 -16.28 -3.88 -4.15
CA TYR A 331 -15.31 -4.81 -3.56
C TYR A 331 -14.11 -4.09 -2.99
N ARG A 332 -13.77 -4.44 -1.75
CA ARG A 332 -12.62 -3.89 -1.02
C ARG A 332 -11.81 -4.98 -0.33
N PHE A 333 -10.50 -4.76 -0.22
CA PHE A 333 -9.58 -5.66 0.46
C PHE A 333 -8.35 -4.92 1.02
N CYS A 334 -7.53 -5.56 1.84
CA CYS A 334 -6.26 -5.01 2.31
C CYS A 334 -5.12 -6.01 2.06
N SER A 335 -3.90 -5.59 2.36
CA SER A 335 -2.73 -6.47 2.44
C SER A 335 -2.81 -7.57 3.50
N CYS A 336 -3.87 -7.57 4.32
CA CYS A 336 -4.14 -8.51 5.40
C CYS A 336 -5.29 -9.50 5.14
N SER A 337 -6.25 -9.14 4.31
CA SER A 337 -7.49 -9.89 4.12
C SER A 337 -8.10 -9.58 2.76
N ILE A 338 -8.70 -10.60 2.14
CA ILE A 338 -9.40 -10.49 0.85
C ILE A 338 -10.71 -9.69 0.93
N ASN A 339 -11.18 -9.39 2.15
CA ASN A 339 -12.38 -8.62 2.45
C ASN A 339 -12.15 -7.75 3.71
N ASP A 340 -13.15 -6.96 4.08
CA ASP A 340 -13.06 -6.08 5.25
C ASP A 340 -13.26 -6.84 6.58
N TYR A 341 -13.75 -8.09 6.55
CA TYR A 341 -14.19 -8.81 7.75
C TYR A 341 -13.06 -9.11 8.72
N TRP A 342 -11.86 -9.35 8.19
CA TRP A 342 -10.70 -9.77 8.98
C TRP A 342 -9.51 -8.81 8.86
N CYS A 343 -9.75 -7.60 8.36
CA CYS A 343 -8.78 -6.51 8.39
C CYS A 343 -8.35 -6.22 9.84
N SER A 344 -7.09 -5.88 10.03
CA SER A 344 -6.55 -5.47 11.34
C SER A 344 -6.98 -4.05 11.75
N GLY A 345 -7.61 -3.30 10.83
CA GLY A 345 -7.89 -1.87 10.97
C GLY A 345 -6.63 -1.00 10.94
N LYS A 346 -5.45 -1.56 10.63
CA LYS A 346 -4.19 -0.81 10.53
C LYS A 346 -3.93 -0.25 9.12
N HIS A 347 -4.70 -0.66 8.13
CA HIS A 347 -4.54 -0.24 6.74
C HIS A 347 -5.91 0.16 6.21
N LEU A 348 -5.97 1.23 5.42
CA LEU A 348 -7.15 1.54 4.62
C LEU A 348 -7.35 0.42 3.60
N THR A 349 -8.59 -0.02 3.41
CA THR A 349 -8.88 -1.05 2.41
C THR A 349 -8.86 -0.42 1.02
N TYR A 350 -8.27 -1.14 0.06
CA TYR A 350 -8.23 -0.78 -1.34
C TYR A 350 -9.59 -1.03 -1.97
N GLN A 351 -10.15 0.00 -2.61
CA GLN A 351 -11.38 -0.06 -3.40
C GLN A 351 -11.03 -0.18 -4.88
N LEU A 352 -11.65 -1.15 -5.56
CA LEU A 352 -11.45 -1.35 -7.00
C LEU A 352 -12.45 -0.52 -7.80
N ASN A 353 -11.93 0.24 -8.78
CA ASN A 353 -12.66 1.22 -9.56
C ASN A 353 -12.51 1.03 -11.08
N THR A 354 -11.42 0.43 -11.55
CA THR A 354 -11.08 0.31 -12.99
C THR A 354 -11.08 -1.12 -13.48
N ALA A 355 -11.24 -1.30 -14.80
CA ALA A 355 -11.20 -2.62 -15.43
C ALA A 355 -9.86 -3.35 -15.19
N ASP A 356 -8.74 -2.63 -15.20
CA ASP A 356 -7.40 -3.19 -14.93
C ASP A 356 -7.26 -3.68 -13.49
N GLU A 357 -7.82 -2.95 -12.53
CA GLU A 357 -7.85 -3.36 -11.13
C GLU A 357 -8.70 -4.61 -10.93
N TYR A 358 -9.91 -4.64 -11.51
CA TYR A 358 -10.77 -5.82 -11.47
C TYR A 358 -10.11 -7.04 -12.13
N PHE A 359 -9.43 -6.85 -13.26
CA PHE A 359 -8.70 -7.92 -13.94
C PHE A 359 -7.51 -8.42 -13.12
N ARG A 360 -6.70 -7.51 -12.57
CA ARG A 360 -5.53 -7.87 -11.75
C ARG A 360 -5.92 -8.62 -10.48
N TYR A 361 -7.01 -8.22 -9.83
CA TYR A 361 -7.44 -8.74 -8.54
C TYR A 361 -8.67 -9.67 -8.62
N LEU A 362 -9.03 -10.16 -9.81
CA LEU A 362 -10.22 -10.97 -10.01
C LEU A 362 -10.32 -12.18 -9.05
N PRO A 363 -9.25 -12.94 -8.76
CA PRO A 363 -9.31 -14.01 -7.76
C PRO A 363 -9.72 -13.53 -6.36
N ILE A 364 -9.29 -12.34 -5.95
CA ILE A 364 -9.71 -11.72 -4.67
C ILE A 364 -11.18 -11.34 -4.75
N VAL A 365 -11.64 -10.74 -5.85
CA VAL A 365 -13.04 -10.33 -6.03
C VAL A 365 -13.98 -11.53 -5.96
N VAL A 366 -13.66 -12.62 -6.69
CA VAL A 366 -14.42 -13.87 -6.64
C VAL A 366 -14.38 -14.50 -5.24
N ALA A 367 -13.24 -14.43 -4.56
CA ALA A 367 -13.14 -14.90 -3.17
C ALA A 367 -14.01 -14.07 -2.23
N ASN A 368 -14.00 -12.75 -2.39
CA ASN A 368 -14.80 -11.82 -1.60
C ASN A 368 -16.29 -12.13 -1.80
N PHE A 369 -16.71 -12.31 -3.07
CA PHE A 369 -18.04 -12.81 -3.42
C PHE A 369 -18.34 -14.14 -2.70
N ALA A 370 -17.44 -15.12 -2.77
CA ALA A 370 -17.61 -16.43 -2.14
C ALA A 370 -17.70 -16.38 -0.61
N THR A 371 -17.24 -15.30 0.05
CA THR A 371 -17.44 -15.08 1.49
C THR A 371 -18.80 -14.49 1.86
N GLY A 372 -19.69 -14.27 0.88
CA GLY A 372 -21.00 -13.67 1.09
C GLY A 372 -21.03 -12.15 0.94
N ASN A 373 -19.94 -11.52 0.46
CA ASN A 373 -19.98 -10.12 0.05
C ASN A 373 -20.60 -10.00 -1.35
N ASN A 374 -21.90 -10.25 -1.43
CA ASN A 374 -22.69 -10.07 -2.64
C ASN A 374 -24.13 -9.76 -2.27
N ILE A 375 -24.89 -9.17 -3.20
CA ILE A 375 -26.28 -8.75 -2.97
C ILE A 375 -27.22 -9.92 -2.63
N TRP A 376 -26.86 -11.15 -3.00
CA TRP A 376 -27.66 -12.35 -2.73
C TRP A 376 -27.37 -12.98 -1.36
N GLY A 377 -26.30 -12.55 -0.67
CA GLY A 377 -25.84 -13.16 0.59
C GLY A 377 -25.33 -14.59 0.43
N ILE A 378 -24.98 -15.02 -0.78
CA ILE A 378 -24.58 -16.40 -1.07
C ILE A 378 -23.15 -16.64 -0.62
N GLN A 379 -22.95 -17.69 0.17
CA GLN A 379 -21.64 -18.09 0.68
C GLN A 379 -21.19 -19.43 0.08
N GLY A 380 -20.07 -19.39 -0.63
CA GLY A 380 -19.32 -20.58 -1.03
C GLY A 380 -18.35 -21.03 0.05
N ARG A 381 -17.73 -20.06 0.75
CA ARG A 381 -16.82 -20.27 1.88
C ARG A 381 -17.62 -20.44 3.17
N VAL A 382 -17.22 -21.41 3.98
CA VAL A 382 -17.82 -21.70 5.29
C VAL A 382 -16.73 -21.93 6.34
N ASP A 383 -17.10 -22.04 7.62
CA ASP A 383 -16.13 -22.31 8.69
C ASP A 383 -15.44 -23.69 8.54
N GLY A 384 -16.11 -24.64 7.88
CA GLY A 384 -15.54 -25.93 7.48
C GLY A 384 -14.45 -25.82 6.41
N TYR A 385 -13.76 -26.93 6.12
CA TYR A 385 -12.70 -26.96 5.10
C TYR A 385 -13.25 -26.78 3.68
N GLY A 386 -12.49 -26.09 2.84
CA GLY A 386 -12.81 -25.87 1.42
C GLY A 386 -13.70 -24.67 1.12
N THR A 387 -14.03 -24.53 -0.16
CA THR A 387 -14.90 -23.49 -0.72
C THR A 387 -15.77 -24.17 -1.77
N SER A 388 -17.08 -24.14 -1.60
CA SER A 388 -18.04 -24.74 -2.53
C SER A 388 -18.34 -23.82 -3.73
N MET A 389 -18.88 -24.37 -4.82
CA MET A 389 -19.28 -23.61 -6.02
C MET A 389 -20.70 -23.02 -5.94
N ARG A 390 -21.25 -22.84 -4.74
CA ARG A 390 -22.63 -22.32 -4.55
C ARG A 390 -22.90 -20.95 -5.16
N TYR A 391 -21.86 -20.16 -5.38
CA TYR A 391 -21.95 -18.81 -5.95
C TYR A 391 -21.76 -18.77 -7.47
N LEU A 392 -21.46 -19.92 -8.10
CA LEU A 392 -21.00 -19.96 -9.48
C LEU A 392 -22.06 -19.46 -10.47
N GLU A 393 -23.29 -19.95 -10.35
CA GLU A 393 -24.39 -19.59 -11.26
C GLU A 393 -24.72 -18.09 -11.17
N ASP A 394 -24.88 -17.54 -9.97
CA ASP A 394 -25.17 -16.11 -9.77
C ASP A 394 -24.04 -15.24 -10.30
N LEU A 395 -22.79 -15.60 -10.02
CA LEU A 395 -21.62 -14.88 -10.51
C LEU A 395 -21.51 -14.92 -12.04
N CYS A 396 -21.76 -16.09 -12.66
CA CYS A 396 -21.75 -16.26 -14.11
C CYS A 396 -22.89 -15.47 -14.79
N SER A 397 -24.05 -15.37 -14.13
CA SER A 397 -25.21 -14.64 -14.66
C SER A 397 -24.95 -13.14 -14.88
N ILE A 398 -24.05 -12.53 -14.09
CA ILE A 398 -23.61 -11.14 -14.25
C ILE A 398 -23.04 -10.88 -15.66
N PHE A 399 -22.43 -11.93 -16.22
CA PHE A 399 -21.73 -11.88 -17.50
C PHE A 399 -22.45 -12.65 -18.60
N ASP A 400 -23.72 -13.03 -18.40
CA ASP A 400 -24.46 -13.82 -19.39
C ASP A 400 -23.72 -15.12 -19.77
N ILE A 401 -23.18 -15.80 -18.75
CA ILE A 401 -22.55 -17.11 -18.88
C ILE A 401 -23.52 -18.18 -18.38
N SER A 402 -23.87 -19.10 -19.27
CA SER A 402 -24.67 -20.28 -18.95
C SER A 402 -23.79 -21.32 -18.26
N VAL A 403 -24.31 -21.93 -17.18
CA VAL A 403 -23.61 -22.97 -16.41
C VAL A 403 -24.39 -24.29 -16.50
N THR A 404 -23.74 -25.36 -16.96
CA THR A 404 -24.27 -26.73 -16.87
C THR A 404 -23.30 -27.62 -16.11
N GLN A 405 -23.79 -28.69 -15.49
CA GLN A 405 -22.94 -29.62 -14.73
C GLN A 405 -22.98 -31.03 -15.32
N THR A 406 -21.82 -31.66 -15.45
CA THR A 406 -21.68 -33.07 -15.82
C THR A 406 -20.72 -33.80 -14.87
N ALA A 407 -20.88 -35.11 -14.78
CA ALA A 407 -19.95 -36.01 -14.10
C ALA A 407 -19.01 -36.74 -15.08
N HIS A 408 -19.20 -36.57 -16.39
CA HIS A 408 -18.47 -37.30 -17.42
C HIS A 408 -17.50 -36.36 -18.16
N VAL A 409 -16.22 -36.71 -18.13
CA VAL A 409 -15.19 -35.93 -18.83
C VAL A 409 -15.42 -35.90 -20.35
N SER A 410 -16.00 -36.95 -20.94
CA SER A 410 -16.35 -37.00 -22.38
C SER A 410 -17.28 -35.86 -22.81
N ASP A 411 -18.24 -35.50 -21.95
CA ASP A 411 -19.20 -34.43 -22.23
C ASP A 411 -18.49 -33.08 -22.18
N ALA A 412 -17.56 -32.90 -21.24
CA ALA A 412 -16.73 -31.72 -21.15
C ALA A 412 -15.79 -31.58 -22.36
N LEU A 413 -15.18 -32.68 -22.82
CA LEU A 413 -14.33 -32.68 -24.02
C LEU A 413 -15.11 -32.25 -25.26
N THR A 414 -16.33 -32.77 -25.44
CA THR A 414 -17.21 -32.39 -26.57
C THR A 414 -17.62 -30.92 -26.46
N PHE A 415 -17.96 -30.46 -25.26
CA PHE A 415 -18.35 -29.08 -25.01
C PHE A 415 -17.24 -28.08 -25.34
N LEU A 416 -15.99 -28.38 -24.96
CA LEU A 416 -14.83 -27.53 -25.22
C LEU A 416 -14.44 -27.39 -26.70
N GLN A 417 -15.06 -28.17 -27.60
CA GLN A 417 -14.89 -27.99 -29.05
C GLN A 417 -15.70 -26.81 -29.60
N SER A 418 -16.60 -26.24 -28.80
CA SER A 418 -17.43 -25.08 -29.19
C SER A 418 -16.73 -23.77 -28.83
N GLU A 419 -17.01 -22.72 -29.60
CA GLU A 419 -16.51 -21.37 -29.29
C GLU A 419 -17.07 -20.85 -27.95
N ASN A 420 -16.30 -19.98 -27.30
CA ASN A 420 -16.69 -19.28 -26.07
C ASN A 420 -17.10 -20.24 -24.93
N THR A 421 -16.39 -21.36 -24.82
CA THR A 421 -16.59 -22.36 -23.79
C THR A 421 -15.35 -22.52 -22.92
N ILE A 422 -15.57 -22.76 -21.63
CA ILE A 422 -14.55 -23.21 -20.70
C ILE A 422 -15.20 -24.10 -19.64
N ALA A 423 -14.45 -24.96 -18.96
CA ALA A 423 -15.01 -25.74 -17.87
C ALA A 423 -14.18 -25.64 -16.60
N VAL A 424 -14.84 -25.63 -15.44
CA VAL A 424 -14.21 -25.70 -14.13
C VAL A 424 -14.47 -27.09 -13.57
N ALA A 425 -13.42 -27.86 -13.31
CA ALA A 425 -13.51 -29.21 -12.77
C ALA A 425 -12.93 -29.27 -11.36
N CYS A 426 -13.58 -30.01 -10.47
CA CYS A 426 -12.94 -30.44 -9.24
C CYS A 426 -12.16 -31.73 -9.50
N THR A 427 -11.05 -31.89 -8.81
CA THR A 427 -10.34 -33.15 -8.68
C THR A 427 -10.02 -33.41 -7.22
N SER A 428 -9.99 -34.66 -6.81
CA SER A 428 -9.74 -35.02 -5.41
C SER A 428 -9.17 -36.42 -5.25
N GLY A 429 -8.79 -36.79 -4.03
CA GLY A 429 -8.39 -38.14 -3.68
C GLY A 429 -6.95 -38.50 -4.05
N TYR A 430 -6.46 -39.60 -3.46
CA TYR A 430 -5.06 -40.02 -3.58
C TYR A 430 -4.64 -40.51 -4.97
N SER A 431 -5.60 -40.77 -5.86
CA SER A 431 -5.35 -41.17 -7.25
C SER A 431 -5.27 -39.98 -8.21
N SER A 432 -5.62 -38.76 -7.77
CA SER A 432 -5.50 -37.59 -8.64
C SER A 432 -4.03 -37.23 -8.87
N PRO A 433 -3.63 -36.95 -10.13
CA PRO A 433 -2.28 -36.50 -10.43
C PRO A 433 -2.03 -35.03 -10.02
N PHE A 434 -3.07 -34.28 -9.64
CA PHE A 434 -2.99 -32.86 -9.28
C PHE A 434 -2.91 -32.59 -7.79
N THR A 435 -3.45 -33.49 -6.96
CA THR A 435 -3.68 -33.21 -5.54
C THR A 435 -3.98 -34.48 -4.75
N LYS A 436 -3.83 -34.42 -3.42
CA LYS A 436 -4.32 -35.46 -2.49
C LYS A 436 -5.62 -35.07 -1.78
N ALA A 437 -6.04 -33.82 -1.93
CA ALA A 437 -7.25 -33.23 -1.35
C ALA A 437 -8.12 -32.63 -2.46
N SER A 438 -9.29 -32.06 -2.14
CA SER A 438 -10.10 -31.38 -3.15
C SER A 438 -9.37 -30.15 -3.74
N HIS A 439 -9.35 -30.04 -5.06
CA HIS A 439 -8.70 -28.97 -5.81
C HIS A 439 -9.48 -28.66 -7.09
N PHE A 440 -9.67 -27.39 -7.39
CA PHE A 440 -10.33 -26.97 -8.63
C PHE A 440 -9.32 -26.64 -9.72
N LEU A 441 -9.66 -26.99 -10.95
CA LEU A 441 -8.89 -26.82 -12.17
C LEU A 441 -9.77 -26.18 -13.25
N VAL A 442 -9.15 -25.59 -14.27
CA VAL A 442 -9.86 -25.09 -15.45
C VAL A 442 -9.47 -25.94 -16.65
N LEU A 443 -10.45 -26.55 -17.29
CA LEU A 443 -10.30 -27.22 -18.58
C LEU A 443 -10.49 -26.14 -19.65
N ALA A 444 -9.38 -25.74 -20.28
CA ALA A 444 -9.31 -24.50 -21.06
C ALA A 444 -9.53 -24.71 -22.56
N GLY A 445 -9.20 -25.90 -23.07
CA GLY A 445 -9.34 -26.23 -24.48
C GLY A 445 -8.97 -27.67 -24.77
N VAL A 446 -9.21 -28.10 -26.00
CA VAL A 446 -8.98 -29.47 -26.46
C VAL A 446 -8.51 -29.45 -27.91
N ASP A 447 -7.61 -30.36 -28.28
CA ASP A 447 -7.28 -30.67 -29.67
C ASP A 447 -7.51 -32.17 -29.97
N ASP A 448 -7.00 -32.67 -31.09
CA ASP A 448 -7.19 -34.07 -31.49
C ASP A 448 -6.51 -35.09 -30.56
N GLU A 449 -5.51 -34.70 -29.76
CA GLU A 449 -4.74 -35.60 -28.90
C GLU A 449 -4.82 -35.27 -27.41
N TYR A 450 -5.07 -34.01 -27.05
CA TYR A 450 -4.85 -33.47 -25.72
C TYR A 450 -6.01 -32.60 -25.21
N LEU A 451 -6.24 -32.72 -23.90
CA LEU A 451 -6.98 -31.77 -23.08
C LEU A 451 -5.98 -30.82 -22.41
N TYR A 452 -6.22 -29.51 -22.49
CA TYR A 452 -5.41 -28.47 -21.88
C TYR A 452 -6.04 -27.98 -20.57
N VAL A 453 -5.25 -27.94 -19.50
CA VAL A 453 -5.73 -27.68 -18.13
C VAL A 453 -4.88 -26.60 -17.47
N LEU A 454 -5.54 -25.58 -16.91
CA LEU A 454 -4.93 -24.58 -16.04
C LEU A 454 -5.09 -25.01 -14.57
N ASP A 455 -3.96 -25.16 -13.87
CA ASP A 455 -3.89 -25.43 -12.43
C ASP A 455 -3.67 -24.12 -11.66
N PRO A 456 -4.63 -23.69 -10.80
CA PRO A 456 -4.47 -22.55 -9.90
C PRO A 456 -3.20 -22.57 -9.05
N MET A 457 -2.63 -23.73 -8.73
CA MET A 457 -1.42 -23.80 -7.92
C MET A 457 -0.14 -23.45 -8.69
N ARG A 458 -0.23 -23.24 -10.01
CA ARG A 458 0.88 -22.88 -10.91
C ARG A 458 2.15 -23.67 -10.61
N ARG A 459 2.02 -25.00 -10.51
CA ARG A 459 3.12 -25.87 -10.06
C ARG A 459 4.18 -26.01 -11.15
N GLU A 460 5.44 -26.03 -10.71
CA GLU A 460 6.61 -26.35 -11.53
C GLU A 460 6.73 -27.85 -11.82
N THR A 461 6.19 -28.70 -10.94
CA THR A 461 6.27 -30.17 -11.05
C THR A 461 5.10 -30.87 -10.36
N TYR A 462 4.73 -32.04 -10.89
CA TYR A 462 3.70 -32.93 -10.35
C TYR A 462 4.26 -34.30 -9.93
N GLU A 463 5.58 -34.56 -10.00
CA GLU A 463 6.17 -35.89 -9.78
C GLU A 463 5.75 -36.59 -8.48
N ALA A 464 5.55 -35.82 -7.40
CA ALA A 464 5.12 -36.35 -6.11
C ALA A 464 3.65 -36.81 -6.08
N LEU A 465 2.86 -36.46 -7.09
CA LEU A 465 1.42 -36.68 -7.22
C LEU A 465 1.10 -37.57 -8.42
N ASP A 466 1.68 -37.26 -9.58
CA ASP A 466 1.47 -37.96 -10.84
C ASP A 466 2.47 -39.10 -11.04
N ARG A 467 2.16 -40.25 -10.44
CA ARG A 467 3.02 -41.45 -10.48
C ARG A 467 3.05 -42.15 -11.83
N ASN A 468 2.09 -41.86 -12.71
CA ASN A 468 1.91 -42.55 -13.98
C ASN A 468 2.19 -41.64 -15.18
N SER A 469 2.69 -40.42 -14.94
CA SER A 469 3.04 -39.44 -15.98
C SER A 469 1.86 -39.11 -16.90
N TYR A 470 0.68 -38.90 -16.34
CA TYR A 470 -0.50 -38.45 -17.08
C TYR A 470 -0.43 -36.97 -17.48
N LEU A 471 0.33 -36.16 -16.74
CA LEU A 471 0.42 -34.71 -16.93
C LEU A 471 1.71 -34.36 -17.66
N GLU A 472 1.57 -33.68 -18.81
CA GLU A 472 2.68 -33.05 -19.50
C GLU A 472 2.65 -31.54 -19.22
N ILE A 473 3.68 -31.01 -18.57
CA ILE A 473 3.77 -29.57 -18.26
C ILE A 473 4.23 -28.82 -19.51
N ILE A 474 3.45 -27.84 -19.95
CA ILE A 474 3.82 -26.93 -21.05
C ILE A 474 4.59 -25.75 -20.46
N VAL A 475 3.97 -25.07 -19.48
CA VAL A 475 4.56 -24.07 -18.61
C VAL A 475 3.97 -24.24 -17.21
N PRO A 476 4.59 -23.70 -16.14
CA PRO A 476 4.05 -23.83 -14.80
C PRO A 476 2.58 -23.39 -14.73
N GLY A 477 1.71 -24.29 -14.28
CA GLY A 477 0.27 -24.08 -14.23
C GLY A 477 -0.52 -24.39 -15.50
N LEU A 478 0.10 -24.55 -16.67
CA LEU A 478 -0.57 -25.06 -17.87
C LEU A 478 -0.03 -26.45 -18.21
N VAL A 479 -0.89 -27.45 -18.08
CA VAL A 479 -0.57 -28.84 -18.41
C VAL A 479 -1.48 -29.34 -19.52
N ARG A 480 -1.05 -30.41 -20.18
CA ARG A 480 -1.90 -31.18 -21.09
C ARG A 480 -2.00 -32.64 -20.67
N ILE A 481 -3.13 -33.26 -20.98
CA ILE A 481 -3.47 -34.64 -20.66
C ILE A 481 -3.92 -35.31 -21.94
N LYS A 482 -3.37 -36.47 -22.29
CA LYS A 482 -3.85 -37.22 -23.46
C LYS A 482 -5.33 -37.57 -23.28
N LEU A 483 -6.14 -37.44 -24.33
CA LEU A 483 -7.59 -37.67 -24.23
C LEU A 483 -7.94 -39.03 -23.61
N LYS A 484 -7.19 -40.07 -23.96
CA LYS A 484 -7.36 -41.44 -23.42
C LYS A 484 -7.09 -41.58 -21.92
N ASP A 485 -6.31 -40.67 -21.33
CA ASP A 485 -5.87 -40.73 -19.93
C ASP A 485 -6.69 -39.80 -19.02
N THR A 486 -7.59 -38.99 -19.59
CA THR A 486 -8.43 -38.01 -18.86
C THR A 486 -9.28 -38.65 -17.76
N THR A 487 -9.76 -39.88 -17.95
CA THR A 487 -10.55 -40.60 -16.93
C THR A 487 -9.73 -40.99 -15.70
N GLN A 488 -8.39 -41.01 -15.80
CA GLN A 488 -7.50 -41.31 -14.67
C GLN A 488 -7.29 -40.10 -13.77
N CYS A 489 -7.69 -38.90 -14.21
CA CYS A 489 -7.39 -37.65 -13.51
C CYS A 489 -8.44 -37.26 -12.46
N ASN A 490 -9.50 -38.06 -12.29
CA ASN A 490 -10.56 -37.87 -11.29
C ASN A 490 -11.28 -36.51 -11.37
N LEU A 491 -11.56 -36.05 -12.60
CA LEU A 491 -12.20 -34.77 -12.88
C LEU A 491 -13.73 -34.85 -12.67
N TYR A 492 -14.20 -34.55 -11.46
CA TYR A 492 -15.62 -34.33 -11.16
C TYR A 492 -15.83 -33.60 -9.81
N PRO A 493 -16.96 -32.87 -9.65
CA PRO A 493 -17.90 -32.46 -10.70
C PRO A 493 -17.25 -31.50 -11.71
N ILE A 494 -17.81 -31.44 -12.92
CA ILE A 494 -17.38 -30.52 -13.98
C ILE A 494 -18.51 -29.53 -14.25
N TYR A 495 -18.21 -28.24 -14.15
CA TYR A 495 -19.09 -27.13 -14.51
C TYR A 495 -18.67 -26.61 -15.88
N GLN A 496 -19.55 -26.71 -16.86
CA GLN A 496 -19.39 -26.23 -18.23
C GLN A 496 -19.95 -24.81 -18.30
N LEU A 497 -19.11 -23.85 -18.69
CA LEU A 497 -19.44 -22.43 -18.75
C LEU A 497 -19.39 -21.98 -20.21
N GLN A 498 -20.50 -21.46 -20.72
CA GLN A 498 -20.60 -20.93 -22.07
C GLN A 498 -21.03 -19.46 -22.02
N LYS A 499 -20.21 -18.56 -22.56
CA LYS A 499 -20.61 -17.17 -22.75
C LYS A 499 -21.61 -17.12 -23.90
N ASN A 500 -22.81 -16.63 -23.62
CA ASN A 500 -23.83 -16.48 -24.64
C ASN A 500 -23.42 -15.35 -25.59
N SER A 501 -23.58 -15.56 -26.91
CA SER A 501 -23.34 -14.50 -27.89
C SER A 501 -24.32 -13.36 -27.66
N ALA A 502 -23.85 -12.11 -27.73
CA ALA A 502 -24.73 -10.94 -27.68
C ALA A 502 -25.79 -11.07 -28.78
N SER A 503 -27.06 -11.02 -28.37
CA SER A 503 -28.22 -11.11 -29.26
C SER A 503 -28.44 -9.87 -30.10
#